data_AF-A0A4P8WCE3-F1
#
_entry.id   AF-A0A4P8WCE3-F1
#
_cell.length_a   1.000
_cell.length_b   1.000
_cell.length_c   1.000
_cell.angle_alpha   90.00
_cell.angle_beta   90.00
_cell.angle_gamma   90.00
#
_symmetry.space_group_name_H-M   'P 1'
#
loop_
_entity.id
_entity.type
_entity.pdbx_description
1 polymer ?
#
loop_
_entity_poly.entity_id
_entity_poly.type
_entity_poly.pdbx_seq_one_letter_code
_entity_poly.pdbx_strand_id
1 'polypeptide(L)'
;MPYFFVITQPFLNCHSFCEVITMRTLTAYNEDNFRQIEQYKGISVVRFSAPWCPPCQASEEMFSQFADRLDGDIQVGKVNVDQAPVLTTKYEIWGLPSVLIFHEGQLVKRIPGVKPASVYAQAIADIKKGQ
;
A
#
# COMPACT_ATOMS: atom_id res chain seq x y z
N MET A 1 -34.57 -39.43 18.58
CA MET A 1 -34.17 -40.59 19.42
C MET A 1 -34.09 -41.82 18.52
N PRO A 2 -32.98 -42.59 18.54
CA PRO A 2 -31.62 -42.18 18.92
C PRO A 2 -31.08 -41.23 17.83
N TYR A 3 -30.00 -41.42 17.02
CA TYR A 3 -28.54 -41.68 17.20
C TYR A 3 -27.88 -40.60 16.25
N PHE A 4 -26.68 -39.99 16.36
CA PHE A 4 -25.31 -40.38 16.80
C PHE A 4 -24.67 -41.46 15.89
N PHE A 5 -23.37 -41.51 15.60
CA PHE A 5 -22.19 -40.77 16.10
C PHE A 5 -21.20 -40.43 14.94
N VAL A 6 -20.14 -39.67 15.28
CA VAL A 6 -18.87 -39.43 14.56
C VAL A 6 -18.24 -40.78 14.10
N ILE A 7 -17.40 -40.97 13.06
CA ILE A 7 -16.07 -40.45 12.62
C ILE A 7 -15.90 -40.91 11.13
N THR A 8 -15.18 -40.30 10.17
CA THR A 8 -13.79 -39.79 10.15
C THR A 8 -13.54 -38.76 9.04
N GLN A 9 -12.48 -37.95 9.18
CA GLN A 9 -11.74 -37.42 8.01
C GLN A 9 -10.65 -38.43 7.60
N PRO A 10 -10.40 -38.60 6.30
CA PRO A 10 -9.03 -38.33 5.84
C PRO A 10 -8.95 -37.62 4.46
N PHE A 11 -8.02 -36.68 4.38
CA PHE A 11 -7.26 -36.26 3.19
C PHE A 11 -7.99 -35.80 1.91
N LEU A 12 -7.73 -34.53 1.58
CA LEU A 12 -7.59 -33.95 0.23
C LEU A 12 -8.74 -34.20 -0.77
N ASN A 13 -9.48 -33.13 -1.04
CA ASN A 13 -9.43 -32.62 -2.41
C ASN A 13 -9.47 -31.08 -2.47
N CYS A 14 -8.82 -30.49 -3.47
CA CYS A 14 -8.55 -29.06 -3.50
C CYS A 14 -9.67 -28.25 -4.19
N HIS A 15 -10.58 -27.71 -3.40
CA HIS A 15 -11.20 -26.41 -3.68
C HIS A 15 -10.65 -25.43 -2.63
N SER A 16 -9.42 -24.96 -2.80
CA SER A 16 -9.10 -23.88 -3.75
C SER A 16 -10.05 -22.70 -3.51
N PHE A 17 -9.74 -21.93 -2.46
CA PHE A 17 -10.44 -20.69 -2.18
C PHE A 17 -10.17 -19.74 -3.34
N CYS A 18 -11.22 -19.21 -3.97
CA CYS A 18 -11.11 -18.38 -5.16
C CYS A 18 -10.72 -16.94 -4.81
N GLU A 19 -9.60 -16.76 -4.10
CA GLU A 19 -8.87 -15.49 -4.12
C GLU A 19 -8.07 -15.44 -5.42
N VAL A 20 -8.75 -15.03 -6.49
CA VAL A 20 -8.08 -14.39 -7.61
C VAL A 20 -7.35 -13.19 -7.02
N ILE A 21 -6.02 -13.27 -6.93
CA ILE A 21 -5.18 -12.18 -6.46
C ILE A 21 -5.39 -11.01 -7.42
N THR A 22 -6.23 -10.04 -7.02
CA THR A 22 -6.39 -8.77 -7.71
C THR A 22 -5.14 -7.95 -7.50
N MET A 23 -4.09 -8.27 -8.27
CA MET A 23 -2.85 -7.51 -8.35
C MET A 23 -3.19 -6.07 -8.74
N ARG A 24 -3.27 -5.20 -7.74
CA ARG A 24 -3.67 -3.81 -7.89
C ARG A 24 -2.49 -3.03 -8.41
N THR A 25 -2.45 -2.84 -9.73
CA THR A 25 -1.37 -2.11 -10.41
C THR A 25 -1.08 -0.78 -9.73
N LEU A 26 0.08 -0.70 -9.06
CA LEU A 26 0.53 0.51 -8.38
C LEU A 26 0.76 1.61 -9.42
N THR A 27 -0.08 2.66 -9.39
CA THR A 27 0.05 3.79 -10.30
C THR A 27 1.42 4.46 -10.15
N ALA A 28 2.13 4.64 -11.26
CA ALA A 28 3.39 5.37 -11.29
C ALA A 28 3.11 6.88 -11.34
N TYR A 29 3.61 7.62 -10.34
CA TYR A 29 3.44 9.07 -10.25
C TYR A 29 4.74 9.83 -10.56
N ASN A 30 4.61 10.92 -11.30
CA ASN A 30 5.67 11.83 -11.74
C ASN A 30 5.23 13.30 -11.48
N GLU A 31 6.07 14.27 -11.85
CA GLU A 31 5.80 15.70 -11.59
C GLU A 31 4.51 16.24 -12.26
N ASP A 32 4.11 15.69 -13.42
CA ASP A 32 2.89 16.12 -14.13
C ASP A 32 1.62 15.58 -13.47
N ASN A 33 1.59 14.27 -13.18
CA ASN A 33 0.37 13.58 -12.74
C ASN A 33 0.15 13.59 -11.22
N PHE A 34 1.16 13.94 -10.41
CA PHE A 34 1.04 14.01 -8.95
C PHE A 34 -0.06 14.99 -8.47
N ARG A 35 -0.41 15.99 -9.31
CA ARG A 35 -1.55 16.88 -9.08
C ARG A 35 -2.85 16.11 -8.78
N GLN A 36 -3.03 14.90 -9.31
CA GLN A 36 -4.19 14.06 -8.97
C GLN A 36 -4.24 13.69 -7.48
N ILE A 37 -3.09 13.47 -6.84
CA ILE A 37 -2.98 13.21 -5.39
C ILE A 37 -3.36 14.47 -4.61
N GLU A 38 -2.82 15.63 -5.00
CA GLU A 38 -3.09 16.93 -4.34
C GLU A 38 -4.54 17.39 -4.50
N GLN A 39 -5.27 16.86 -5.49
CA GLN A 39 -6.69 17.14 -5.73
C GLN A 39 -7.62 16.03 -5.21
N TYR A 40 -7.10 14.93 -4.63
CA TYR A 40 -7.92 13.81 -4.21
C TYR A 40 -8.59 14.04 -2.85
N LYS A 41 -9.93 14.01 -2.84
CA LYS A 41 -10.77 14.17 -1.65
C LYS A 41 -10.95 12.88 -0.84
N GLY A 42 -9.86 12.15 -0.65
CA GLY A 42 -9.83 10.87 0.07
C GLY A 42 -8.44 10.60 0.64
N ILE A 43 -8.14 9.35 0.97
CA ILE A 43 -6.81 8.94 1.43
C ILE A 43 -5.97 8.48 0.22
N SER A 44 -4.75 8.98 0.11
CA SER A 44 -3.79 8.52 -0.91
C SER A 44 -2.46 8.10 -0.27
N VAL A 45 -1.95 6.94 -0.64
CA VAL A 45 -0.68 6.38 -0.14
C VAL A 45 0.34 6.37 -1.27
N VAL A 46 1.39 7.17 -1.14
CA VAL A 46 2.42 7.30 -2.17
C VAL A 46 3.78 6.87 -1.63
N ARG A 47 4.37 5.88 -2.29
CA ARG A 47 5.69 5.35 -1.95
C ARG A 47 6.78 5.94 -2.83
N PHE A 48 7.76 6.60 -2.23
CA PHE A 48 8.99 7.03 -2.88
C PHE A 48 10.00 5.89 -2.89
N SER A 49 10.59 5.65 -4.06
CA SER A 49 11.44 4.51 -4.36
C SER A 49 12.47 4.87 -5.44
N ALA A 50 13.44 3.98 -5.67
CA ALA A 50 14.40 4.08 -6.75
C ALA A 50 14.77 2.68 -7.28
N PRO A 51 15.08 2.52 -8.59
CA PRO A 51 15.50 1.24 -9.15
C PRO A 51 16.84 0.76 -8.58
N TRP A 52 17.75 1.69 -8.26
CA TRP A 52 19.09 1.42 -7.70
C TRP A 52 19.10 1.14 -6.18
N CYS A 53 17.94 1.03 -5.53
CA CYS A 53 17.80 0.85 -4.08
C CYS A 53 17.43 -0.61 -3.71
N PRO A 54 18.38 -1.45 -3.24
CA PRO A 54 18.08 -2.84 -2.85
C PRO A 54 16.98 -3.02 -1.78
N PRO A 55 16.94 -2.24 -0.67
CA PRO A 55 15.87 -2.37 0.31
C PRO A 55 14.52 -1.86 -0.23
N CYS A 56 14.50 -1.09 -1.32
CA CYS A 56 13.27 -0.74 -2.01
C CYS A 56 12.74 -1.96 -2.78
N GLN A 57 13.57 -2.61 -3.61
CA GLN A 57 13.18 -3.80 -4.37
C GLN A 57 12.69 -4.93 -3.44
N ALA A 58 13.47 -5.24 -2.39
CA ALA A 58 13.15 -6.29 -1.42
C ALA A 58 11.83 -6.05 -0.63
N SER A 59 11.29 -4.83 -0.65
CA SER A 59 10.01 -4.51 -0.01
C SER A 59 8.91 -4.10 -1.01
N GLU A 60 9.12 -4.25 -2.32
CA GLU A 60 8.10 -3.93 -3.34
C GLU A 60 6.90 -4.87 -3.24
N GLU A 61 7.14 -6.18 -3.23
CA GLU A 61 6.11 -7.23 -3.09
C GLU A 61 5.24 -7.02 -1.84
N MET A 62 5.86 -6.81 -0.67
CA MET A 62 5.15 -6.57 0.59
C MET A 62 4.25 -5.31 0.55
N PHE A 63 4.62 -4.31 -0.25
CA PHE A 63 3.83 -3.10 -0.43
C PHE A 63 2.72 -3.28 -1.48
N SER A 64 2.92 -4.11 -2.50
CA SER A 64 1.87 -4.50 -3.45
C SER A 64 0.77 -5.29 -2.72
N GLN A 65 1.14 -6.35 -2.00
CA GLN A 65 0.21 -7.14 -1.19
C GLN A 65 -0.51 -6.33 -0.09
N PHE A 66 0.07 -5.21 0.32
CA PHE A 66 -0.60 -4.24 1.20
C PHE A 66 -1.61 -3.39 0.43
N ALA A 67 -1.25 -2.86 -0.74
CA ALA A 67 -2.12 -2.08 -1.62
C ALA A 67 -3.33 -2.88 -2.14
N ASP A 68 -3.15 -4.17 -2.41
CA ASP A 68 -4.19 -5.12 -2.81
C ASP A 68 -5.27 -5.30 -1.71
N ARG A 69 -4.90 -5.06 -0.44
CA ARG A 69 -5.79 -5.16 0.75
C ARG A 69 -6.37 -3.82 1.19
N LEU A 70 -6.06 -2.72 0.51
CA LEU A 70 -6.65 -1.41 0.77
C LEU A 70 -7.95 -1.25 -0.01
N ASP A 71 -8.90 -0.50 0.56
CA ASP A 71 -10.20 -0.24 -0.05
C ASP A 71 -10.06 0.41 -1.45
N GLY A 72 -11.09 0.27 -2.29
CA GLY A 72 -11.13 0.91 -3.61
C GLY A 72 -10.94 2.44 -3.52
N ASP A 73 -11.47 3.03 -2.46
CA ASP A 73 -11.48 4.47 -2.14
C ASP A 73 -10.13 5.02 -1.67
N ILE A 74 -9.09 4.18 -1.56
CA ILE A 74 -7.74 4.59 -1.22
C ILE A 74 -6.88 4.54 -2.48
N GLN A 75 -6.37 5.68 -2.93
CA GLN A 75 -5.40 5.70 -4.04
C GLN A 75 -4.05 5.20 -3.56
N VAL A 76 -3.41 4.31 -4.33
CA VAL A 76 -2.07 3.78 -4.00
C VAL A 76 -1.16 3.88 -5.21
N GLY A 77 0.08 4.32 -4.99
CA GLY A 77 1.06 4.40 -6.08
C GLY A 77 2.50 4.54 -5.63
N LYS A 78 3.39 4.57 -6.62
CA LYS A 78 4.83 4.71 -6.43
C LYS A 78 5.38 5.88 -7.25
N VAL A 79 6.29 6.63 -6.64
CA VAL A 79 7.13 7.66 -7.27
C VAL A 79 8.55 7.12 -7.37
N ASN A 80 9.16 7.26 -8.53
CA ASN A 80 10.61 7.08 -8.69
C ASN A 80 11.28 8.45 -8.48
N VAL A 81 12.19 8.57 -7.52
CA VAL A 81 12.89 9.84 -7.24
C VAL A 81 13.70 10.33 -8.44
N ASP A 82 14.25 9.41 -9.25
CA ASP A 82 15.02 9.74 -10.46
C ASP A 82 14.15 10.42 -11.54
N GLN A 83 12.84 10.21 -11.49
CA GLN A 83 11.85 10.75 -12.43
C GLN A 83 11.02 11.90 -11.83
N ALA A 84 11.27 12.25 -10.56
CA ALA A 84 10.54 13.30 -9.86
C ALA A 84 11.41 14.01 -8.79
N PRO A 85 12.56 14.60 -9.16
CA PRO A 85 13.44 15.29 -8.22
C PRO A 85 12.77 16.48 -7.52
N VAL A 86 11.84 17.19 -8.18
CA VAL A 86 11.10 18.31 -7.58
C VAL A 86 10.15 17.82 -6.51
N LEU A 87 9.44 16.69 -6.72
CA LEU A 87 8.59 16.09 -5.68
C LEU A 87 9.43 15.56 -4.51
N THR A 88 10.58 14.95 -4.81
CA THR A 88 11.52 14.41 -3.82
C THR A 88 12.03 15.50 -2.88
N THR A 89 12.36 16.67 -3.43
CA THR A 89 12.71 17.88 -2.65
C THR A 89 11.49 18.45 -1.92
N LYS A 90 10.37 18.66 -2.61
CA LYS A 90 9.13 19.28 -2.08
C LYS A 90 8.57 18.56 -0.84
N TYR A 91 8.68 17.24 -0.78
CA TYR A 91 8.18 16.45 0.36
C TYR A 91 9.27 16.03 1.35
N GLU A 92 10.51 16.50 1.19
CA GLU A 92 11.64 16.29 2.10
C GLU A 92 12.04 14.81 2.24
N ILE A 93 12.20 14.12 1.10
CA ILE A 93 12.52 12.68 1.03
C ILE A 93 14.03 12.46 1.20
N TRP A 94 14.50 12.50 2.45
CA TRP A 94 15.91 12.33 2.82
C TRP A 94 16.42 10.88 2.81
N GLY A 95 15.57 9.88 2.54
CA GLY A 95 15.95 8.47 2.58
C GLY A 95 14.91 7.55 1.94
N LEU A 96 15.36 6.37 1.50
CA LEU A 96 14.56 5.43 0.70
C LEU A 96 14.53 4.00 1.26
N PRO A 97 13.41 3.26 1.06
CA PRO A 97 12.12 3.77 0.61
C PRO A 97 11.48 4.68 1.68
N SER A 98 10.56 5.55 1.26
CA SER A 98 9.73 6.35 2.18
C SER A 98 8.28 6.32 1.72
N VAL A 99 7.33 6.18 2.65
CA VAL A 99 5.90 6.18 2.35
C VAL A 99 5.26 7.44 2.92
N LEU A 100 4.54 8.17 2.06
CA LEU A 100 3.72 9.31 2.42
C LEU A 100 2.25 8.91 2.42
N ILE A 101 1.48 9.44 3.35
CA ILE A 101 0.02 9.31 3.37
C ILE A 101 -0.59 10.71 3.34
N PHE A 102 -1.39 10.93 2.31
CA PHE A 102 -2.17 12.14 2.09
C PHE A 102 -3.63 11.89 2.45
N HIS A 103 -4.32 12.93 2.89
CA HIS A 103 -5.76 12.95 3.14
C HIS A 103 -6.29 14.32 2.68
N GLU A 104 -7.31 14.30 1.82
CA GLU A 104 -7.88 15.52 1.19
C GLU A 104 -6.82 16.41 0.51
N GLY A 105 -5.86 15.77 -0.17
CA GLY A 105 -4.72 16.42 -0.83
C GLY A 105 -3.59 16.88 0.11
N GLN A 106 -3.80 16.89 1.43
CA GLN A 106 -2.81 17.35 2.42
C GLN A 106 -1.96 16.19 2.96
N LEU A 107 -0.68 16.43 3.21
CA LEU A 107 0.25 15.42 3.75
C LEU A 107 0.06 15.23 5.26
N VAL A 108 -0.62 14.15 5.65
CA VAL A 108 -0.93 13.86 7.07
C VAL A 108 0.05 12.89 7.74
N LYS A 109 0.79 12.08 6.98
CA LYS A 109 1.82 11.19 7.55
C LYS A 109 3.05 11.05 6.64
N ARG A 110 4.24 11.12 7.24
CA ARG A 110 5.50 10.64 6.66
C ARG A 110 5.95 9.37 7.41
N ILE A 111 6.32 8.32 6.70
CA ILE A 111 6.83 7.05 7.25
C ILE A 111 8.13 6.69 6.51
N PRO A 112 9.31 7.06 7.06
CA PRO A 112 10.59 6.78 6.41
C PRO A 112 11.10 5.35 6.70
N GLY A 113 11.78 4.78 5.70
CA GLY A 113 12.35 3.44 5.71
C GLY A 113 11.33 2.32 5.48
N VAL A 114 11.83 1.10 5.31
CA VAL A 114 10.96 -0.09 5.24
C VAL A 114 10.27 -0.32 6.59
N LYS A 115 8.93 -0.36 6.58
CA LYS A 115 8.09 -0.83 7.69
C LYS A 115 7.21 -2.00 7.23
N PRO A 116 6.77 -2.90 8.13
CA PRO A 116 5.81 -3.94 7.80
C PRO A 116 4.43 -3.34 7.48
N ALA A 117 3.64 -4.06 6.69
CA ALA A 117 2.31 -3.63 6.22
C ALA A 117 1.36 -3.16 7.35
N SER A 118 1.47 -3.75 8.54
CA SER A 118 0.70 -3.36 9.73
C SER A 118 0.90 -1.90 10.17
N VAL A 119 2.08 -1.32 9.95
CA VAL A 119 2.37 0.09 10.30
C VAL A 119 1.65 1.05 9.35
N TYR A 120 1.60 0.73 8.05
CA TYR A 120 0.85 1.53 7.08
C TYR A 120 -0.67 1.38 7.30
N ALA A 121 -1.14 0.15 7.54
CA ALA A 121 -2.54 -0.13 7.86
C ALA A 121 -3.01 0.62 9.12
N GLN A 122 -2.21 0.60 10.20
CA GLN A 122 -2.50 1.34 11.42
C GLN A 122 -2.56 2.85 11.16
N ALA A 123 -1.60 3.41 10.42
CA ALA A 123 -1.58 4.84 10.12
C ALA A 123 -2.83 5.30 9.33
N ILE A 124 -3.33 4.48 8.40
CA ILE A 124 -4.59 4.74 7.70
C ILE A 124 -5.79 4.61 8.64
N ALA A 125 -5.81 3.58 9.49
CA ALA A 125 -6.87 3.38 10.49
C ALA A 125 -6.93 4.50 11.53
N ASP A 126 -5.81 5.14 11.86
CA ASP A 126 -5.76 6.30 12.75
C ASP A 126 -6.29 7.56 12.07
N ILE A 127 -6.00 7.76 10.77
CA ILE A 127 -6.59 8.86 9.97
C ILE A 127 -8.11 8.68 9.86
N LYS A 128 -8.60 7.47 9.54
CA LYS A 128 -10.04 7.15 9.46
C LYS A 128 -10.81 7.32 10.79
N LYS A 129 -10.13 7.38 11.93
CA LYS A 129 -10.73 7.65 13.27
C LYS A 129 -10.70 9.12 13.67
N GLY A 130 -10.03 9.96 12.89
CA GLY A 130 -9.91 11.42 13.12
C GLY A 130 -10.90 12.26 12.33
N GLN A 131 -11.85 11.64 11.62
CA GLN A 131 -12.96 12.27 10.91
C GLN A 131 -14.27 12.09 11.68
#